data_AF-A0A183D5I7-F1
#
_entry.id   AF-A0A183D5I7-F1
#
_cell.length_a   1.000
_cell.length_b   1.000
_cell.length_c   1.000
_cell.angle_alpha   90.00
_cell.angle_beta   90.00
_cell.angle_gamma   90.00
#
_symmetry.space_group_name_H-M   'P 1'
#
loop_
_entity.id
_entity.type
_entity.pdbx_description
1 polymer ?
#
loop_
_entity_poly.entity_id
_entity_poly.type
_entity_poly.pdbx_seq_one_letter_code
_entity_poly.pdbx_strand_id
1 'polypeptide(L)'
;MFGLDKESDEELLPDASCHCENGRDAAWTPSVNRAFKDHKRGYYSDKMKYDNISKDELREQAEGYVRAIQWNLHYYYHGCCSWSWFYPHHYAPYISDVTDFADMQMNFELNEPFHPFEQLLAVLPAASADCLPLCFQELMCEPSSPIIDFYPKKFETDLNGKKNDWEA
;
A
#
# COMPACT_ATOMS: atom_id res chain seq x y z
N MET A 1 22.49 6.51 -3.35
CA MET A 1 22.63 5.82 -4.64
C MET A 1 21.21 5.57 -5.10
N PHE A 2 20.73 6.38 -6.05
CA PHE A 2 19.32 6.38 -6.47
C PHE A 2 19.02 5.14 -7.29
N GLY A 3 18.01 4.35 -6.93
CA GLY A 3 17.56 3.17 -7.68
C GLY A 3 16.88 3.47 -9.02
N LEU A 4 17.15 4.63 -9.61
CA LEU A 4 16.77 4.98 -10.98
C LEU A 4 18.06 5.29 -11.73
N ASP A 5 18.94 4.30 -11.80
CA ASP A 5 20.17 4.40 -12.57
C ASP A 5 19.83 4.58 -14.06
N LYS A 6 20.47 5.58 -14.67
CA LYS A 6 20.41 5.88 -16.12
C LYS A 6 20.74 4.67 -17.01
N GLU A 7 21.38 3.64 -16.47
CA GLU A 7 21.79 2.45 -17.21
C GLU A 7 20.74 1.33 -17.23
N SER A 8 19.73 1.36 -16.34
CA SER A 8 18.58 0.44 -16.47
C SER A 8 17.46 0.96 -17.38
N ASP A 9 17.66 2.14 -17.99
CA ASP A 9 16.66 2.89 -18.75
C ASP A 9 16.63 2.55 -20.26
N GLU A 10 17.41 1.58 -20.74
CA GLU A 10 17.44 1.20 -22.17
C GLU A 10 16.45 0.08 -22.55
N GLU A 11 15.82 -0.59 -21.58
CA GLU A 11 14.98 -1.78 -21.83
C GLU A 11 13.46 -1.55 -21.85
N LEU A 12 12.98 -0.32 -21.66
CA LEU A 12 11.54 -0.01 -21.74
C LEU A 12 11.10 0.60 -23.07
N LEU A 13 11.90 0.47 -24.12
CA LEU A 13 11.39 0.65 -25.48
C LEU A 13 10.52 -0.57 -25.80
N PRO A 14 9.21 -0.40 -26.10
CA PRO A 14 8.38 -1.52 -26.48
C PRO A 14 9.00 -2.21 -27.70
N ASP A 15 9.03 -3.55 -27.67
CA ASP A 15 9.38 -4.34 -28.84
C ASP A 15 8.54 -3.85 -30.03
N ALA A 16 9.24 -3.38 -31.07
CA ALA A 16 8.64 -2.87 -32.30
C ALA A 16 7.84 -3.94 -33.07
N SER A 17 7.79 -5.19 -32.58
CA SER A 17 6.98 -6.28 -33.14
C SER A 17 5.49 -6.22 -32.78
N CYS A 18 5.07 -5.45 -31.75
CA CYS A 18 3.66 -5.33 -31.39
C CYS A 18 2.97 -4.22 -32.21
N HIS A 19 2.47 -4.59 -33.39
CA HIS A 19 1.54 -3.75 -34.16
C HIS A 19 0.22 -3.59 -33.40
N CYS A 20 0.15 -2.59 -32.52
CA CYS A 20 -1.12 -2.05 -32.07
C CYS A 20 -1.52 -0.87 -32.98
N GLU A 21 -2.65 -1.01 -33.68
CA GLU A 21 -3.16 -0.09 -34.73
C GLU A 21 -3.65 1.28 -34.21
N ASN A 22 -3.08 1.82 -33.13
CA ASN A 22 -3.40 3.16 -32.68
C ASN A 22 -2.09 3.94 -32.57
N GLY A 23 -1.96 5.04 -33.32
CA GLY A 23 -0.76 5.89 -33.43
C GLY A 23 -0.29 6.54 -32.13
N ARG A 24 0.09 5.72 -31.15
CA ARG A 24 0.56 6.07 -29.80
C ARG A 24 1.99 6.61 -29.79
N ASP A 25 2.77 6.33 -30.82
CA ASP A 25 4.20 6.66 -30.86
C ASP A 25 4.48 8.17 -30.91
N ALA A 26 3.47 8.98 -31.26
CA ALA A 26 3.60 10.44 -31.27
C ALA A 26 3.37 11.10 -29.89
N ALA A 27 2.73 10.41 -28.94
CA ALA A 27 2.30 11.01 -27.66
C ALA A 27 3.32 10.83 -26.52
N TRP A 28 4.10 9.74 -26.53
CA TRP A 28 5.07 9.45 -25.49
C TRP A 28 6.46 10.00 -25.84
N THR A 29 6.63 11.31 -25.70
CA THR A 29 7.91 11.97 -25.97
C THR A 29 8.87 11.87 -24.76
N PRO A 30 10.18 12.11 -24.93
CA PRO A 30 11.13 12.19 -23.82
C PRO A 30 10.74 13.21 -22.73
N SER A 31 10.04 14.29 -23.10
CA SER A 31 9.53 15.28 -22.13
C SER A 31 8.35 14.74 -21.33
N VAL A 32 7.42 14.00 -21.97
CA VAL A 32 6.31 13.32 -21.28
C VAL A 32 6.84 12.25 -20.33
N ASN A 33 7.80 11.42 -20.77
CA ASN A 33 8.42 10.40 -19.93
C ASN A 33 9.09 11.02 -18.68
N ARG A 34 9.82 12.14 -18.87
CA ARG A 34 10.43 12.87 -17.75
C ARG A 34 9.37 13.40 -16.78
N ALA A 35 8.33 14.06 -17.29
CA ALA A 35 7.25 14.60 -16.48
C ALA A 35 6.53 13.48 -15.69
N PHE A 36 6.31 12.32 -16.30
CA PHE A 36 5.75 11.15 -15.63
C PHE A 36 6.65 10.64 -14.50
N LYS A 37 7.95 10.47 -14.77
CA LYS A 37 8.94 10.05 -13.76
C LYS A 37 8.99 11.04 -12.58
N ASP A 38 8.95 12.34 -12.85
CA ASP A 38 8.97 13.38 -11.81
C ASP A 38 7.68 13.37 -10.98
N HIS A 39 6.52 13.22 -11.61
CA HIS A 39 5.24 13.11 -10.92
C HIS A 39 5.16 11.87 -10.03
N LYS A 40 5.58 10.71 -10.56
CA LYS A 40 5.66 9.45 -9.85
C LYS A 40 6.57 9.55 -8.62
N ARG A 41 7.73 10.20 -8.75
CA ARG A 41 8.64 10.47 -7.61
C ARG A 41 7.96 11.33 -6.56
N GLY A 42 7.28 12.41 -6.97
CA GLY A 42 6.53 13.28 -6.07
C GLY A 42 5.47 12.52 -5.29
N TYR A 43 4.72 11.63 -5.96
CA TYR A 43 3.72 10.79 -5.29
C TYR A 43 4.30 9.90 -4.19
N TYR A 44 5.38 9.15 -4.48
CA TYR A 44 5.97 8.25 -3.47
C TYR A 44 6.59 9.04 -2.30
N SER A 45 7.14 10.22 -2.56
CA SER A 45 7.60 11.15 -1.52
C SER A 45 6.44 11.66 -0.67
N ASP A 46 5.40 12.19 -1.30
CA ASP A 46 4.34 12.92 -0.61
C ASP A 46 3.36 11.99 0.11
N LYS A 47 2.94 10.91 -0.54
CA LYS A 47 1.91 9.97 -0.05
C LYS A 47 2.51 8.87 0.83
N MET A 48 3.63 8.30 0.39
CA MET A 48 4.24 7.15 1.07
C MET A 48 5.42 7.53 1.98
N LYS A 49 5.81 8.82 2.02
CA LYS A 49 6.88 9.36 2.88
C LYS A 49 8.25 8.73 2.62
N TYR A 50 8.51 8.28 1.40
CA TYR A 50 9.84 7.84 0.98
C TYR A 50 10.69 9.03 0.54
N ASP A 51 11.77 9.33 1.27
CA ASP A 51 12.73 10.37 0.85
C ASP A 51 13.40 9.99 -0.49
N ASN A 52 13.79 8.73 -0.62
CA ASN A 52 14.36 8.16 -1.84
C ASN A 52 13.92 6.70 -1.97
N ILE A 53 12.90 6.45 -2.78
CA ILE A 53 12.41 5.09 -2.99
C ILE A 53 13.43 4.26 -3.79
N SER A 54 13.82 3.12 -3.22
CA SER A 54 14.67 2.11 -3.83
C SER A 54 13.87 1.19 -4.76
N LYS A 55 14.58 0.43 -5.62
CA LYS A 55 13.93 -0.59 -6.45
C LYS A 55 13.28 -1.67 -5.59
N ASP A 56 13.90 -2.01 -4.46
CA ASP A 56 13.39 -3.03 -3.54
C ASP A 56 12.09 -2.57 -2.87
N GLU A 57 12.00 -1.31 -2.43
CA GLU A 57 10.76 -0.74 -1.87
C GLU A 57 9.65 -0.66 -2.93
N LEU A 58 9.97 -0.23 -4.16
CA LEU A 58 9.00 -0.25 -5.27
C LEU A 58 8.49 -1.66 -5.54
N ARG A 59 9.40 -2.64 -5.52
CA ARG A 59 9.07 -4.05 -5.70
C ARG A 59 8.19 -4.57 -4.57
N GLU A 60 8.52 -4.27 -3.32
CA GLU A 60 7.74 -4.66 -2.15
C GLU A 60 6.30 -4.12 -2.23
N GLN A 61 6.13 -2.87 -2.63
CA GLN A 61 4.82 -2.24 -2.83
C GLN A 61 4.01 -2.98 -3.91
N ALA A 62 4.63 -3.25 -5.06
CA ALA A 62 4.01 -3.97 -6.16
C ALA A 62 3.61 -5.40 -5.74
N GLU A 63 4.51 -6.13 -5.09
CA GLU A 63 4.25 -7.48 -4.61
C GLU A 63 3.17 -7.52 -3.53
N GLY A 64 3.20 -6.58 -2.58
CA GLY A 64 2.16 -6.41 -1.58
C GLY A 64 0.78 -6.19 -2.19
N TYR A 65 0.71 -5.36 -3.23
CA TYR A 65 -0.54 -5.07 -3.93
C TYR A 65 -1.08 -6.27 -4.72
N VAL A 66 -0.21 -6.98 -5.44
CA VAL A 66 -0.58 -8.23 -6.15
C VAL A 66 -1.05 -9.29 -5.15
N ARG A 67 -0.36 -9.43 -4.01
CA ARG A 67 -0.75 -10.34 -2.94
C ARG A 67 -2.10 -9.98 -2.33
N ALA A 68 -2.43 -8.69 -2.21
CA ALA A 68 -3.75 -8.21 -1.79
C ALA A 68 -4.87 -8.68 -2.71
N ILE A 69 -4.65 -8.56 -4.02
CA ILE A 69 -5.60 -9.03 -5.03
C ILE A 69 -5.80 -10.54 -4.87
N GLN A 70 -4.73 -11.32 -4.77
CA GLN A 70 -4.84 -12.78 -4.59
C GLN A 70 -5.55 -13.15 -3.28
N TRP A 71 -5.25 -12.47 -2.17
CA TRP A 71 -5.93 -12.67 -0.88
C TRP A 71 -7.44 -12.44 -1.02
N ASN A 72 -7.85 -11.35 -1.70
CA ASN A 72 -9.26 -11.07 -1.98
C ASN A 72 -9.91 -12.19 -2.81
N LEU A 73 -9.26 -12.64 -3.89
CA LEU A 73 -9.80 -13.75 -4.69
C LEU A 73 -9.96 -15.03 -3.85
N HIS A 74 -8.98 -15.38 -3.01
CA HIS A 74 -9.13 -16.52 -2.10
C HIS A 74 -10.30 -16.33 -1.14
N TYR A 75 -10.44 -15.15 -0.54
CA TYR A 75 -11.52 -14.84 0.39
C TYR A 75 -12.91 -15.15 -0.19
N TYR A 76 -13.16 -14.72 -1.44
CA TYR A 76 -14.45 -14.92 -2.09
C TYR A 76 -14.71 -16.36 -2.55
N TYR A 77 -13.69 -17.06 -3.05
CA TYR A 77 -13.88 -18.38 -3.68
C TYR A 77 -13.58 -19.57 -2.75
N HIS A 78 -12.70 -19.39 -1.77
CA HIS A 78 -12.20 -20.45 -0.89
C HIS A 78 -12.28 -20.10 0.60
N GLY A 79 -12.76 -18.90 0.95
CA GLY A 79 -12.76 -18.39 2.32
C GLY A 79 -11.43 -17.72 2.71
N CYS A 80 -11.36 -17.26 3.96
CA CYS A 80 -10.18 -16.56 4.48
C CYS A 80 -8.93 -17.44 4.40
N CYS A 81 -7.91 -17.00 3.65
CA CYS A 81 -6.63 -17.70 3.54
C CYS A 81 -5.58 -17.22 4.54
N SER A 82 -5.79 -16.07 5.19
CA SER A 82 -4.96 -15.56 6.28
C SER A 82 -5.71 -14.52 7.10
N TRP A 83 -5.83 -14.76 8.40
CA TRP A 83 -6.43 -13.84 9.36
C TRP A 83 -5.52 -12.67 9.76
N SER A 84 -4.20 -12.87 9.65
CA SER A 84 -3.19 -11.88 10.05
C SER A 84 -2.60 -11.09 8.90
N TRP A 85 -2.77 -11.54 7.65
CA TRP A 85 -2.26 -10.82 6.49
C TRP A 85 -3.01 -9.50 6.29
N PHE A 86 -2.26 -8.43 6.08
CA PHE A 86 -2.78 -7.11 5.71
C PHE A 86 -1.84 -6.44 4.71
N TYR A 87 -2.34 -5.45 3.99
CA TYR A 87 -1.53 -4.61 3.11
C TYR A 87 -0.94 -3.44 3.93
N PRO A 88 0.39 -3.36 4.14
CA PRO A 88 1.01 -2.47 5.12
C PRO A 88 1.23 -1.04 4.61
N HIS A 89 0.39 -0.55 3.69
CA HIS A 89 0.49 0.79 3.14
C HIS A 89 -0.88 1.44 2.98
N HIS A 90 -0.96 2.75 3.16
CA HIS A 90 -2.21 3.52 3.01
C HIS A 90 -2.59 3.79 1.56
N TYR A 91 -1.64 3.68 0.62
CA TYR A 91 -1.88 3.94 -0.80
C TYR A 91 -1.43 2.77 -1.69
N ALA A 92 -1.95 2.72 -2.91
CA ALA A 92 -1.57 1.72 -3.91
C ALA A 92 -0.29 2.15 -4.66
N PRO A 93 0.52 1.23 -5.20
CA PRO A 93 1.60 1.58 -6.10
C PRO A 93 1.06 2.16 -7.42
N TYR A 94 1.94 2.82 -8.18
CA TYR A 94 1.64 3.10 -9.58
C TYR A 94 1.53 1.81 -10.37
N ILE A 95 0.59 1.78 -11.32
CA ILE A 95 0.42 0.63 -12.22
C ILE A 95 1.68 0.32 -13.03
N SER A 96 2.53 1.31 -13.31
CA SER A 96 3.79 1.11 -14.03
C SER A 96 4.87 0.38 -13.22
N ASP A 97 4.69 0.22 -11.90
CA ASP A 97 5.56 -0.59 -11.04
C ASP A 97 5.07 -2.01 -10.83
N VAL A 98 3.82 -2.29 -11.20
CA VAL A 98 3.22 -3.62 -11.05
C VAL A 98 3.63 -4.49 -12.25
N THR A 99 4.90 -4.90 -12.26
CA THR A 99 5.50 -5.74 -13.31
C THR A 99 6.20 -6.97 -12.71
N ASP A 100 6.51 -7.94 -13.57
CA ASP A 100 7.38 -9.09 -13.25
C ASP A 100 6.97 -9.90 -12.01
N PHE A 101 5.65 -10.06 -11.81
CA PHE A 101 5.07 -10.77 -10.65
C PHE A 101 4.58 -12.19 -11.00
N ALA A 102 4.81 -12.66 -12.23
CA ALA A 102 4.34 -13.97 -12.69
C ALA A 102 4.88 -15.13 -11.84
N ASP A 103 6.14 -15.03 -11.39
CA ASP A 103 6.82 -16.03 -10.57
C ASP A 103 6.80 -15.71 -9.06
N MET A 104 6.03 -14.69 -8.65
CA MET A 104 5.96 -14.25 -7.25
C MET A 104 5.35 -15.36 -6.38
N GLN A 105 5.99 -15.61 -5.24
CA GLN A 105 5.47 -16.57 -4.26
C GLN A 105 4.26 -15.97 -3.51
N MET A 106 3.13 -16.68 -3.58
CA MET A 106 1.85 -16.29 -2.96
C MET A 106 1.52 -17.22 -1.80
N ASN A 107 2.37 -17.18 -0.77
CA ASN A 107 2.15 -17.96 0.44
C ASN A 107 1.32 -17.17 1.45
N PHE A 108 0.30 -17.82 2.00
CA PHE A 108 -0.53 -17.28 3.07
C PHE A 108 -0.50 -18.24 4.25
N GLU A 109 -0.30 -17.68 5.44
CA GLU A 109 -0.44 -18.41 6.70
C GLU A 109 -1.84 -18.14 7.24
N LEU A 110 -2.65 -19.20 7.43
CA LEU A 110 -4.04 -19.04 7.86
C LEU A 110 -4.12 -18.26 9.18
N ASN A 111 -3.27 -18.60 10.16
CA ASN A 111 -3.29 -18.07 11.52
C ASN A 111 -4.69 -18.19 12.15
N GLU A 112 -4.91 -17.54 13.28
CA GLU A 112 -6.19 -17.57 13.99
C GLU A 112 -6.82 -16.16 14.02
N PRO A 113 -8.16 -16.06 14.05
CA PRO A 113 -8.82 -14.78 14.27
C PRO A 113 -8.49 -14.25 15.66
N PHE A 114 -8.39 -12.92 15.78
CA PHE A 114 -8.27 -12.27 17.08
C PHE A 114 -9.41 -12.67 18.02
N HIS A 115 -9.09 -12.76 19.32
CA HIS A 115 -10.12 -12.81 20.33
C HIS A 115 -10.94 -11.51 20.33
N PRO A 116 -12.23 -11.55 20.76
CA PRO A 116 -13.10 -10.38 20.67
C PRO A 116 -12.52 -9.09 21.30
N PHE A 117 -11.86 -9.20 22.46
CA PHE A 117 -11.26 -8.03 23.12
C PHE A 117 -9.96 -7.55 22.46
N GLU A 118 -9.18 -8.46 21.85
CA GLU A 118 -8.00 -8.09 21.07
C GLU A 118 -8.42 -7.31 19.82
N GLN A 119 -9.46 -7.79 19.14
CA GLN A 119 -10.03 -7.08 17.99
C GLN A 119 -10.59 -5.71 18.39
N LEU A 120 -11.28 -5.61 19.53
CA LEU A 120 -11.79 -4.33 20.00
C LEU A 120 -10.66 -3.35 20.34
N LEU A 121 -9.55 -3.81 20.94
CA LEU A 121 -8.36 -2.98 21.12
C LEU A 121 -7.78 -2.52 19.79
N ALA A 122 -7.72 -3.39 18.78
CA ALA A 122 -7.15 -3.06 17.48
C ALA A 122 -8.01 -2.08 16.65
N VAL A 123 -9.33 -2.03 16.87
CA VAL A 123 -10.27 -1.27 16.03
C VAL A 123 -10.80 0.00 16.69
N LEU A 124 -11.03 -0.01 18.00
CA LEU A 124 -11.70 1.11 18.66
C LEU A 124 -10.72 2.26 18.95
N PRO A 125 -11.16 3.52 18.79
CA PRO A 125 -10.42 4.66 19.31
C PRO A 125 -10.54 4.73 20.84
N ALA A 126 -9.59 5.39 21.50
CA ALA A 126 -9.61 5.57 22.96
C ALA A 126 -10.90 6.23 23.50
N ALA A 127 -11.60 7.03 22.69
CA ALA A 127 -12.89 7.61 23.05
C ALA A 127 -14.01 6.58 23.28
N SER A 128 -13.82 5.34 22.83
CA SER A 128 -14.75 4.22 22.99
C SER A 128 -14.21 3.16 23.95
N ALA A 129 -13.26 3.50 24.83
CA ALA A 129 -12.68 2.56 25.80
C ALA A 129 -13.73 1.92 26.72
N ASP A 130 -14.86 2.60 26.98
CA ASP A 130 -15.98 2.07 27.78
C ASP A 130 -16.61 0.79 27.20
N CYS A 131 -16.35 0.47 25.92
CA CYS A 131 -16.75 -0.79 25.29
C CYS A 131 -15.90 -1.99 25.73
N LEU A 132 -14.78 -1.76 26.41
CA LEU A 132 -13.85 -2.77 26.91
C LEU A 132 -13.92 -2.89 28.44
N PRO A 133 -13.58 -4.07 29.01
CA PRO A 133 -13.36 -4.21 30.45
C PRO A 133 -12.32 -3.20 30.98
N LEU A 134 -12.51 -2.74 32.22
CA LEU A 134 -11.68 -1.69 32.84
C LEU A 134 -10.17 -1.95 32.72
N CYS A 135 -9.72 -3.19 32.85
CA CYS A 135 -8.30 -3.55 32.77
C CYS A 135 -7.66 -3.31 31.38
N PHE A 136 -8.45 -3.22 30.31
CA PHE A 136 -7.95 -2.91 28.96
C PHE A 136 -8.04 -1.42 28.63
N GLN A 137 -8.87 -0.65 29.34
CA GLN A 137 -9.05 0.78 29.07
C GLN A 137 -7.77 1.58 29.32
N GLU A 138 -7.01 1.18 30.35
CA GLU A 138 -5.71 1.79 30.67
C GLU A 138 -4.72 1.67 29.50
N LEU A 139 -4.79 0.59 28.71
CA LEU A 139 -3.91 0.41 27.55
C LEU A 139 -4.16 1.45 26.44
N MET A 140 -5.37 1.99 26.34
CA MET A 140 -5.74 2.97 25.31
C MET A 140 -5.54 4.42 25.75
N CYS A 141 -5.62 4.67 27.05
CA CYS A 141 -5.74 6.03 27.60
C CYS A 141 -4.48 6.50 28.34
N GLU A 142 -3.73 5.57 28.94
CA GLU A 142 -2.61 5.92 29.80
C GLU A 142 -1.36 6.23 28.97
N PRO A 143 -0.70 7.40 29.15
CA PRO A 143 0.52 7.75 28.42
C PRO A 143 1.69 6.77 28.63
N SER A 144 1.67 5.98 29.71
CA SER A 144 2.67 4.95 29.99
C SER A 144 2.39 3.59 29.33
N SER A 145 1.24 3.45 28.66
CA SER A 145 0.88 2.22 27.96
C SER A 145 1.90 1.90 26.86
N PRO A 146 2.28 0.62 26.70
CA PRO A 146 3.22 0.20 25.66
C PRO A 146 2.66 0.30 24.24
N ILE A 147 1.35 0.54 24.08
CA ILE A 147 0.64 0.62 22.80
C ILE A 147 -0.08 1.96 22.60
N ILE A 148 0.30 2.99 23.38
CA ILE A 148 -0.36 4.31 23.35
C ILE A 148 -0.22 5.03 21.99
N ASP A 149 0.83 4.71 21.25
CA ASP A 149 1.12 5.23 19.91
C ASP A 149 0.06 4.86 18.88
N PHE A 150 -0.69 3.78 19.10
CA PHE A 150 -1.82 3.39 18.25
C PHE A 150 -3.11 4.17 18.55
N TYR A 151 -3.15 5.00 19.59
CA TYR A 151 -4.35 5.78 19.99
C TYR A 151 -4.13 7.30 19.97
N PRO A 152 -3.75 7.88 18.81
CA PRO A 152 -3.55 9.32 18.72
C PRO A 152 -4.87 10.08 18.88
N LYS A 153 -4.87 11.14 19.69
CA LYS A 153 -6.04 12.04 19.84
C LYS A 153 -6.34 12.87 18.59
N LYS A 154 -5.33 13.07 17.75
CA LYS A 154 -5.41 13.78 16.47
C LYS A 154 -4.58 13.01 15.46
N PHE A 155 -5.17 12.75 14.30
CA PHE A 155 -4.52 12.12 13.16
C PHE A 155 -4.76 12.95 11.91
N GLU A 156 -3.86 12.83 10.94
CA GLU A 156 -3.97 13.51 9.65
C GLU A 156 -4.85 12.70 8.70
N THR A 157 -5.61 13.37 7.86
CA THR A 157 -6.46 12.76 6.82
C THR A 157 -6.09 13.35 5.47
N ASP A 158 -6.13 12.55 4.41
CA ASP A 158 -5.76 12.95 3.06
C ASP A 158 -6.87 12.58 2.07
N LEU A 159 -7.64 13.58 1.65
CA LEU A 159 -8.70 13.41 0.66
C LEU A 159 -8.23 12.77 -0.64
N ASN A 160 -6.93 12.84 -0.99
CA ASN A 160 -6.37 12.21 -2.18
C ASN A 160 -7.17 12.47 -3.47
N GLY A 161 -7.63 13.71 -3.64
CA GLY A 161 -8.44 14.14 -4.79
C GLY A 161 -9.92 13.75 -4.74
N LYS A 162 -10.39 13.13 -3.65
CA LYS A 162 -11.80 12.84 -3.37
C LYS A 162 -12.53 14.08 -2.87
N LYS A 163 -13.86 14.02 -3.01
CA LYS A 163 -14.72 15.16 -2.71
C LYS A 163 -15.24 15.13 -1.27
N ASN A 164 -15.49 13.95 -0.74
CA ASN A 164 -16.11 13.79 0.56
C ASN A 164 -15.11 13.29 1.60
N ASP A 165 -15.20 13.80 2.82
CA ASP A 165 -14.27 13.45 3.92
C ASP A 165 -14.30 11.97 4.31
N TRP A 166 -15.41 11.25 4.04
CA TRP A 166 -15.51 9.81 4.30
C TRP A 166 -14.81 8.96 3.23
N GLU A 167 -14.36 9.57 2.13
CA GLU A 167 -13.50 8.95 1.11
C GLU A 167 -12.02 9.28 1.31
N ALA A 168 -11.69 10.09 2.33
CA ALA A 168 -10.33 10.47 2.72
C ALA A 168 -9.60 9.34 3.46
#